data_AF-A0A0E0NNV6-F1
#
_entry.id   AF-A0A0E0NNV6-F1
#
_cell.length_a   1.000
_cell.length_b   1.000
_cell.length_c   1.000
_cell.angle_alpha   90.00
_cell.angle_beta   90.00
_cell.angle_gamma   90.00
#
_symmetry.space_group_name_H-M   'P 1'
#
loop_
_entity.id
_entity.type
_entity.pdbx_description
1 polymer ?
#
loop_
_entity_poly.entity_id
_entity_poly.type
_entity_poly.pdbx_seq_one_letter_code
_entity_poly.pdbx_strand_id
1 'polypeptide(L)'
;MATLCHSAHTRTFGKIGRRNAAKVLCSTQMPPSQSTIKVVIIGATKEIGRTAIAAVSKARGMELAGAIDSQCIGLDAGEISGMEEALEIPVLNDLTMVLGSIAQTRATGVVVDFSEPSTVYDNVKQAAAFGLNSVVYVPKIELDTVTELSAFCEKASMGCLVTPTLSIGSVLLQQAAIQASFHYNNVEIVESRPNPSDLPSQDAIQIANNITDLGQIYNREDMDSDNPARGQILGEDGVRVHSMVLPGLASSTSIHFSGPGEIYTLRHDVTNVQCLMPGLILAIRKVIRLKMLPKIHNLAASSRWKPNTCQQYSGKQPW
;
A
#
# COMPACT_ATOMS: atom_id res chain seq x y z
N MET A 1 -37.26 55.68 43.72
CA MET A 1 -38.73 55.72 43.79
C MET A 1 -39.23 54.37 44.27
N ALA A 2 -39.90 54.37 45.42
CA ALA A 2 -40.70 53.25 45.95
C ALA A 2 -41.82 52.88 44.92
N THR A 3 -42.57 51.78 44.95
CA THR A 3 -43.13 51.00 46.06
C THR A 3 -43.88 49.79 45.47
N LEU A 4 -43.74 48.62 46.10
CA LEU A 4 -44.79 47.66 46.54
C LEU A 4 -45.81 46.94 45.60
N CYS A 5 -46.15 45.73 46.10
CA CYS A 5 -47.35 44.87 45.97
C CYS A 5 -47.32 43.72 44.95
N HIS A 6 -47.18 42.43 45.33
CA HIS A 6 -47.97 41.49 46.16
C HIS A 6 -49.00 40.62 45.41
N SER A 7 -48.91 39.33 45.74
CA SER A 7 -49.99 38.33 45.89
C SER A 7 -50.33 37.38 44.74
N ALA A 8 -50.66 36.18 45.19
CA ALA A 8 -50.71 34.89 44.53
C ALA A 8 -52.13 34.44 44.15
N HIS A 9 -52.16 33.30 43.44
CA HIS A 9 -53.26 32.35 43.22
C HIS A 9 -54.38 32.80 42.26
N THR A 10 -54.94 31.98 41.37
CA THR A 10 -54.97 30.52 41.13
C THR A 10 -55.52 30.32 39.71
N ARG A 11 -55.13 29.25 38.99
CA ARG A 11 -56.10 28.47 38.19
C ARG A 11 -55.51 27.12 37.79
N THR A 12 -56.43 26.18 37.73
CA THR A 12 -56.30 24.74 37.77
C THR A 12 -56.27 24.09 36.39
N PHE A 13 -55.84 22.83 36.39
CA PHE A 13 -56.07 21.75 35.43
C PHE A 13 -55.30 21.73 34.08
N GLY A 14 -54.53 20.65 33.93
CA GLY A 14 -54.05 20.14 32.65
C GLY A 14 -53.06 18.98 32.82
N LYS A 15 -53.55 17.76 33.07
CA LYS A 15 -52.73 16.52 33.08
C LYS A 15 -52.06 16.34 31.72
N ILE A 16 -50.72 16.27 31.65
CA ILE A 16 -50.01 15.58 30.56
C ILE A 16 -48.75 14.88 31.10
N GLY A 17 -48.75 13.55 31.00
CA GLY A 17 -47.59 12.72 30.64
C GLY A 17 -46.44 12.55 31.63
N ARG A 18 -46.48 11.47 32.42
CA ARG A 18 -45.26 10.83 32.96
C ARG A 18 -44.34 10.44 31.79
N ARG A 19 -43.14 11.01 31.71
CA ARG A 19 -42.03 10.43 30.94
C ARG A 19 -41.06 9.76 31.93
N ASN A 20 -40.98 8.44 31.82
CA ASN A 20 -39.99 7.62 32.50
C ASN A 20 -38.58 8.03 32.03
N ALA A 21 -37.71 8.42 32.96
CA ALA A 21 -36.28 8.54 32.69
C ALA A 21 -35.70 7.13 32.58
N ALA A 22 -35.52 6.64 31.35
CA ALA A 22 -34.76 5.42 31.11
C ALA A 22 -33.27 5.72 31.34
N LYS A 23 -32.70 5.15 32.41
CA LYS A 23 -31.26 5.03 32.57
C LYS A 23 -30.74 4.16 31.42
N VAL A 24 -30.06 4.78 30.46
CA VAL A 24 -29.27 4.08 29.45
C VAL A 24 -28.04 3.54 30.18
N LEU A 25 -28.12 2.28 30.64
CA LEU A 25 -26.95 1.50 30.98
C LEU A 25 -26.27 1.17 29.64
N CYS A 26 -25.24 1.93 29.29
CA CYS A 26 -24.35 1.58 28.19
C CYS A 26 -23.59 0.32 28.63
N SER A 27 -24.11 -0.84 28.25
CA SER A 27 -23.35 -2.08 28.30
C SER A 27 -22.19 -1.90 27.32
N THR A 28 -20.99 -1.71 27.85
CA THR A 28 -19.75 -1.84 27.08
C THR A 28 -19.58 -3.31 26.72
N GLN A 29 -20.36 -3.78 25.75
CA GLN A 29 -20.04 -5.01 25.04
C GLN A 29 -18.74 -4.72 24.29
N MET A 30 -17.65 -5.28 24.81
CA MET A 30 -16.39 -5.33 24.07
C MET A 30 -16.69 -5.96 22.71
N PRO A 31 -16.18 -5.38 21.60
CA PRO A 31 -16.30 -6.03 20.31
C PRO A 31 -15.68 -7.42 20.40
N PRO A 32 -16.19 -8.42 19.66
CA PRO A 32 -15.66 -9.78 19.70
C PRO A 32 -14.16 -9.72 19.45
N SER A 33 -13.38 -10.46 20.26
CA SER A 33 -11.92 -10.55 20.15
C SER A 33 -11.54 -10.81 18.70
N GLN A 34 -11.07 -9.79 18.00
CA GLN A 34 -10.49 -9.96 16.68
C GLN A 34 -9.29 -10.88 16.87
N SER A 35 -9.30 -12.07 16.26
CA SER A 35 -8.15 -12.96 16.26
C SER A 35 -6.96 -12.19 15.72
N THR A 36 -5.93 -12.01 16.56
CA THR A 36 -4.68 -11.34 16.19
C THR A 36 -4.08 -12.02 14.97
N ILE A 37 -3.59 -11.23 14.01
CA ILE A 37 -2.92 -11.73 12.82
C ILE A 37 -1.48 -12.10 13.21
N LYS A 38 -1.13 -13.37 13.07
CA LYS A 38 0.23 -13.88 13.26
C LYS A 38 1.05 -13.55 12.00
N VAL A 39 2.09 -12.74 12.12
CA VAL A 39 2.90 -12.30 10.98
C VAL A 39 4.27 -12.95 11.02
N VAL A 40 4.68 -13.59 9.93
CA VAL A 40 6.05 -14.10 9.71
C VAL A 40 6.75 -13.17 8.74
N ILE A 41 7.97 -12.76 9.04
CA ILE A 41 8.77 -11.88 8.17
C ILE A 41 9.97 -12.65 7.64
N ILE A 42 10.05 -12.84 6.31
CA ILE A 42 11.21 -13.38 5.60
C ILE A 42 12.09 -12.21 5.15
N GLY A 43 13.41 -12.36 5.30
CA GLY A 43 14.35 -11.24 5.15
C GLY A 43 14.36 -10.35 6.38
N ALA A 44 14.15 -10.94 7.56
CA ALA A 44 14.01 -10.25 8.84
C ALA A 44 15.21 -9.34 9.19
N THR A 45 16.41 -9.67 8.72
CA THR A 45 17.63 -8.92 9.04
C THR A 45 17.91 -7.77 8.08
N LYS A 46 17.19 -7.68 6.95
CA LYS A 46 17.27 -6.55 6.02
C LYS A 46 16.72 -5.28 6.69
N GLU A 47 17.13 -4.10 6.22
CA GLU A 47 16.67 -2.81 6.76
C GLU A 47 15.13 -2.71 6.78
N ILE A 48 14.47 -3.11 5.69
CA ILE A 48 13.01 -3.15 5.61
C ILE A 48 12.40 -4.21 6.53
N GLY A 49 13.05 -5.37 6.70
CA GLY A 49 12.59 -6.45 7.57
C GLY A 49 12.59 -6.05 9.05
N ARG A 50 13.68 -5.45 9.52
CA ARG A 50 13.81 -4.87 10.87
C ARG A 50 12.74 -3.80 11.13
N THR A 51 12.55 -2.92 10.15
CA THR A 51 11.53 -1.87 10.24
C THR A 51 10.12 -2.48 10.29
N ALA A 52 9.88 -3.53 9.51
CA ALA A 52 8.61 -4.26 9.47
C ALA A 52 8.32 -4.99 10.78
N ILE A 53 9.33 -5.61 11.42
CA ILE A 53 9.21 -6.22 12.75
C ILE A 53 8.70 -5.18 13.74
N ALA A 54 9.39 -4.04 13.85
CA ALA A 54 9.00 -2.97 14.77
C ALA A 54 7.59 -2.41 14.47
N ALA A 55 7.23 -2.28 13.18
CA ALA A 55 5.91 -1.78 12.79
C ALA A 55 4.78 -2.77 13.10
N VAL A 56 4.99 -4.06 12.84
CA VAL A 56 4.03 -5.14 13.12
C VAL A 56 3.80 -5.28 14.62
N SER A 57 4.87 -5.28 15.43
CA SER A 57 4.76 -5.39 16.89
C SER A 57 3.99 -4.21 17.52
N LYS A 58 4.04 -3.02 16.92
CA LYS A 58 3.27 -1.84 17.34
C LYS A 58 1.85 -1.79 16.77
N ALA A 59 1.54 -2.59 15.75
CA ALA A 59 0.27 -2.53 15.04
C ALA A 59 -0.83 -3.29 15.78
N ARG A 60 -1.94 -2.58 16.07
CA ARG A 60 -3.12 -3.21 16.69
C ARG A 60 -3.67 -4.36 15.83
N GLY A 61 -3.90 -5.50 16.49
CA GLY A 61 -4.48 -6.70 15.88
C GLY A 61 -3.48 -7.51 15.07
N MET A 62 -2.18 -7.27 15.26
CA MET A 62 -1.10 -8.05 14.69
C MET A 62 -0.10 -8.41 15.78
N GLU A 63 0.66 -9.46 15.54
CA GLU A 63 1.80 -9.84 16.37
C GLU A 63 2.84 -10.53 15.48
N LEU A 64 4.11 -10.33 15.79
CA LEU A 64 5.17 -11.10 15.14
C LEU A 64 5.08 -12.54 15.65
N ALA A 65 5.11 -13.50 14.73
CA ALA A 65 5.08 -14.93 15.03
C ALA A 65 6.33 -15.67 14.55
N GLY A 66 7.15 -15.03 13.71
CA GLY A 66 8.42 -15.56 13.28
C GLY A 66 9.25 -14.57 12.48
N ALA A 67 10.56 -14.67 12.63
CA ALA A 67 11.55 -13.92 11.87
C ALA A 67 12.45 -14.93 11.14
N ILE A 68 12.47 -14.85 9.81
CA ILE A 68 13.21 -15.78 8.95
C ILE A 68 14.32 -15.05 8.20
N ASP A 69 15.55 -15.53 8.36
CA ASP A 69 16.71 -15.07 7.62
C ASP A 69 17.87 -16.08 7.68
N SER A 70 18.86 -15.94 6.79
CA SER A 70 20.12 -16.68 6.86
C SER A 70 21.16 -16.00 7.77
N GLN A 71 20.96 -14.73 8.10
CA GLN A 71 21.82 -13.95 8.99
C GLN A 71 21.22 -13.84 10.40
N CYS A 72 22.06 -13.52 11.39
CA CYS A 72 21.64 -13.26 12.78
C CYS A 72 20.82 -14.40 13.45
N ILE A 73 20.99 -15.65 13.00
CA ILE A 73 20.26 -16.81 13.53
C ILE A 73 20.44 -16.93 15.04
N GLY A 74 19.34 -17.13 15.76
CA GLY A 74 19.30 -17.26 17.22
C GLY A 74 19.25 -15.94 17.99
N LEU A 75 19.51 -14.80 17.34
CA LEU A 75 19.31 -13.47 17.96
C LEU A 75 17.82 -13.14 18.03
N ASP A 76 17.43 -12.32 19.00
CA ASP A 76 16.05 -11.87 19.15
C ASP A 76 15.65 -10.87 18.06
N ALA A 77 14.46 -11.07 17.48
CA ALA A 77 13.90 -10.23 16.42
C ALA A 77 13.65 -8.78 16.87
N GLY A 78 13.29 -8.56 18.13
CA GLY A 78 13.11 -7.23 18.71
C GLY A 78 14.44 -6.50 18.86
N GLU A 79 15.45 -7.18 19.38
CA GLU A 79 16.81 -6.64 19.55
C GLU A 79 17.43 -6.21 18.21
N ILE A 80 17.41 -7.07 17.19
CA ILE A 80 17.98 -6.72 15.87
C ILE A 80 17.21 -5.57 15.18
N SER A 81 15.97 -5.34 15.60
CA SER A 81 15.09 -4.28 15.10
C SER A 81 15.19 -2.98 15.90
N GLY A 82 16.08 -2.93 16.90
CA GLY A 82 16.31 -1.75 17.74
C GLY A 82 15.15 -1.44 18.69
N MET A 83 14.38 -2.46 19.09
CA MET A 83 13.34 -2.31 20.11
C MET A 83 13.97 -2.31 21.51
N GLU A 84 13.34 -1.61 22.46
CA GLU A 84 13.81 -1.55 23.86
C GLU A 84 13.59 -2.88 24.60
N GLU A 85 12.51 -3.57 24.27
CA GLU A 85 12.14 -4.86 24.86
C GLU A 85 12.33 -5.98 23.82
N ALA A 86 12.88 -7.11 24.27
CA ALA A 86 13.00 -8.31 23.47
C ALA A 86 11.61 -8.89 23.16
N LEU A 87 11.44 -9.43 21.95
CA LEU A 87 10.19 -10.07 21.55
C LEU A 87 10.12 -11.55 21.95
N GLU A 88 11.25 -12.13 22.39
CA GLU A 88 11.44 -13.56 22.62
C GLU A 88 11.18 -14.40 21.35
N ILE A 89 11.48 -13.83 20.19
CA ILE A 89 11.31 -14.47 18.87
C ILE A 89 12.68 -14.55 18.22
N PRO A 90 13.33 -15.74 18.22
CA PRO A 90 14.63 -15.87 17.57
C PRO A 90 14.49 -15.76 16.05
N VAL A 91 15.52 -15.20 15.41
CA VAL A 91 15.68 -15.34 13.95
C VAL A 91 16.02 -16.79 13.65
N LEU A 92 15.25 -17.41 12.77
CA LEU A 92 15.41 -18.80 12.33
C LEU A 92 15.67 -18.86 10.82
N ASN A 93 16.22 -19.97 10.35
CA ASN A 93 16.43 -20.23 8.92
C ASN A 93 15.51 -21.36 8.38
N ASP A 94 14.64 -21.91 9.22
CA ASP A 94 13.67 -22.93 8.85
C ASP A 94 12.25 -22.33 8.82
N LEU A 95 11.83 -21.91 7.62
CA LEU A 95 10.49 -21.39 7.38
C LEU A 95 9.42 -22.45 7.68
N THR A 96 9.65 -23.71 7.29
CA THR A 96 8.66 -24.79 7.44
C THR A 96 8.33 -25.06 8.89
N MET A 97 9.33 -25.04 9.78
CA MET A 97 9.12 -25.18 11.22
C MET A 97 8.21 -24.08 11.80
N VAL A 98 8.46 -22.82 11.43
CA VAL A 98 7.68 -21.66 11.89
C VAL A 98 6.26 -21.70 11.35
N LEU A 99 6.07 -22.02 10.06
CA LEU A 99 4.75 -22.14 9.47
C LEU A 99 3.94 -23.28 10.11
N GLY A 100 4.58 -24.41 10.40
CA GLY A 100 3.97 -25.56 11.07
C GLY A 100 3.46 -25.23 12.47
N SER A 101 4.21 -24.46 13.26
CA SER A 101 3.76 -24.07 14.61
C SER A 101 2.54 -23.14 14.56
N ILE A 102 2.49 -22.20 13.61
CA ILE A 102 1.35 -21.30 13.44
C ILE A 102 0.11 -22.05 12.97
N ALA A 103 0.26 -22.95 11.99
CA ALA A 103 -0.85 -23.73 11.44
C ALA A 103 -1.58 -24.56 12.52
N GLN A 104 -0.86 -25.09 13.51
CA GLN A 104 -1.44 -25.84 14.63
C GLN A 104 -2.36 -25.00 15.51
N THR A 105 -2.11 -23.69 15.63
CA THR A 105 -2.92 -22.77 16.46
C THR A 105 -4.24 -22.36 15.81
N ARG A 106 -4.46 -22.69 14.53
CA ARG A 106 -5.60 -22.21 13.71
C ARG A 106 -5.76 -20.68 13.70
N ALA A 107 -4.70 -19.94 14.01
CA ALA A 107 -4.67 -18.49 13.91
C ALA A 107 -4.63 -18.04 12.45
N THR A 108 -5.06 -16.80 12.19
CA THR A 108 -4.88 -16.20 10.86
C THR A 108 -3.42 -15.78 10.71
N GLY A 109 -2.69 -16.46 9.83
CA GLY A 109 -1.28 -16.17 9.57
C GLY A 109 -1.05 -15.45 8.23
N VAL A 110 -0.06 -14.56 8.21
CA VAL A 110 0.43 -13.88 7.00
C VAL A 110 1.95 -13.96 6.95
N VAL A 111 2.50 -14.39 5.83
CA VAL A 111 3.93 -14.35 5.53
C VAL A 111 4.22 -13.08 4.74
N VAL A 112 5.15 -12.26 5.20
CA VAL A 112 5.68 -11.11 4.50
C VAL A 112 7.05 -11.46 3.95
N ASP A 113 7.22 -11.35 2.64
CA ASP A 113 8.43 -11.76 1.95
C ASP A 113 9.21 -10.56 1.41
N PHE A 114 10.41 -10.37 1.96
CA PHE A 114 11.44 -9.42 1.51
C PHE A 114 12.72 -10.12 1.04
N SER A 115 12.64 -11.40 0.63
CA SER A 115 13.78 -12.20 0.15
C SER A 115 14.28 -11.74 -1.23
N GLU A 116 14.84 -12.67 -2.02
CA GLU A 116 15.31 -12.42 -3.37
C GLU A 116 14.32 -13.00 -4.39
N PRO A 117 14.26 -12.48 -5.64
CA PRO A 117 13.30 -12.94 -6.65
C PRO A 117 13.28 -14.46 -6.85
N SER A 118 14.45 -15.11 -6.79
CA SER A 118 14.62 -16.55 -6.99
C SER A 118 13.96 -17.42 -5.92
N THR A 119 13.71 -16.89 -4.72
CA THR A 119 13.16 -17.66 -3.59
C THR A 119 11.67 -17.43 -3.35
N VAL A 120 11.10 -16.36 -3.93
CA VAL A 120 9.71 -15.95 -3.67
C VAL A 120 8.71 -17.06 -3.99
N TYR A 121 8.87 -17.74 -5.13
CA TYR A 121 7.92 -18.77 -5.55
C TYR A 121 7.82 -19.91 -4.53
N ASP A 122 8.96 -20.41 -4.07
CA ASP A 122 9.02 -21.49 -3.09
C ASP A 122 8.55 -21.06 -1.71
N ASN A 123 8.82 -19.82 -1.29
CA ASN A 123 8.33 -19.27 -0.03
C ASN A 123 6.80 -19.16 -0.01
N VAL A 124 6.20 -18.62 -1.08
CA VAL A 124 4.74 -18.52 -1.21
C VAL A 124 4.10 -19.90 -1.29
N LYS A 125 4.73 -20.84 -2.02
CA LYS A 125 4.27 -22.23 -2.09
C LYS A 125 4.25 -22.91 -0.72
N GLN A 126 5.30 -22.72 0.09
CA GLN A 126 5.34 -23.22 1.47
C GLN A 126 4.26 -22.57 2.33
N ALA A 127 4.13 -21.24 2.30
CA ALA A 127 3.09 -20.52 3.05
C ALA A 127 1.68 -21.04 2.72
N ALA A 128 1.39 -21.22 1.43
CA ALA A 128 0.11 -21.75 0.97
C ALA A 128 -0.13 -23.20 1.43
N ALA A 129 0.90 -24.06 1.44
CA ALA A 129 0.78 -25.44 1.92
C ALA A 129 0.40 -25.53 3.40
N PHE A 130 0.78 -24.53 4.21
CA PHE A 130 0.37 -24.40 5.61
C PHE A 130 -0.90 -23.56 5.83
N GLY A 131 -1.54 -23.09 4.76
CA GLY A 131 -2.77 -22.31 4.83
C GLY A 131 -2.58 -20.85 5.25
N LEU A 132 -1.40 -20.28 5.05
CA LEU A 132 -1.09 -18.87 5.33
C LEU A 132 -1.13 -18.03 4.05
N ASN A 133 -1.58 -16.78 4.18
CA ASN A 133 -1.57 -15.81 3.08
C ASN A 133 -0.19 -15.15 2.95
N SER A 134 0.12 -14.59 1.78
CA SER A 134 1.43 -13.98 1.52
C SER A 134 1.32 -12.52 1.07
N VAL A 135 2.19 -11.66 1.59
CA VAL A 135 2.47 -10.32 1.06
C VAL A 135 3.90 -10.33 0.55
N VAL A 136 4.10 -10.13 -0.74
CA VAL A 136 5.42 -10.16 -1.38
C VAL A 136 5.78 -8.74 -1.80
N TYR A 137 6.90 -8.25 -1.26
CA TYR A 137 7.55 -7.03 -1.72
C TYR A 137 9.01 -7.36 -2.04
N VAL A 138 9.22 -7.79 -3.27
CA VAL A 138 10.54 -8.11 -3.80
C VAL A 138 10.74 -7.30 -5.08
N PRO A 139 11.60 -6.26 -5.05
CA PRO A 139 11.90 -5.47 -6.24
C PRO A 139 12.44 -6.36 -7.36
N LYS A 140 12.15 -5.97 -8.61
CA LYS A 140 12.63 -6.68 -9.83
C LYS A 140 12.15 -8.14 -9.94
N ILE A 141 11.02 -8.49 -9.33
CA ILE A 141 10.35 -9.77 -9.61
C ILE A 141 9.88 -9.81 -11.07
N GLU A 142 10.16 -10.90 -11.77
CA GLU A 142 9.77 -11.06 -13.17
C GLU A 142 8.26 -11.26 -13.32
N LEU A 143 7.68 -10.72 -14.39
CA LEU A 143 6.24 -10.80 -14.64
C LEU A 143 5.76 -12.26 -14.81
N ASP A 144 6.61 -13.12 -15.37
CA ASP A 144 6.33 -14.55 -15.52
C ASP A 144 6.18 -15.22 -14.14
N THR A 145 7.09 -14.94 -13.21
CA THR A 145 6.98 -15.42 -11.82
C THR A 145 5.70 -14.92 -11.14
N VAL A 146 5.33 -13.66 -11.35
CA VAL A 146 4.07 -13.12 -10.80
C VAL A 146 2.85 -13.83 -11.40
N THR A 147 2.89 -14.15 -12.69
CA THR A 147 1.81 -14.89 -13.39
C THR A 147 1.69 -16.31 -12.88
N GLU A 148 2.81 -17.02 -12.70
CA GLU A 148 2.86 -18.35 -12.12
C GLU A 148 2.34 -18.37 -10.67
N LEU A 149 2.77 -17.41 -9.84
CA LEU A 149 2.27 -17.23 -8.48
C LEU A 149 0.76 -17.00 -8.46
N SER A 150 0.23 -16.17 -9.36
CA SER A 150 -1.20 -15.92 -9.47
C SER A 150 -1.97 -17.21 -9.77
N ALA A 151 -1.52 -17.97 -10.77
CA ALA A 151 -2.15 -19.25 -11.15
C ALA A 151 -2.06 -20.30 -10.03
N PHE A 152 -0.94 -20.34 -9.31
CA PHE A 152 -0.75 -21.22 -8.16
C PHE A 152 -1.69 -20.85 -7.01
N CYS A 153 -1.74 -19.59 -6.62
CA CYS A 153 -2.55 -19.12 -5.48
C CYS A 153 -4.05 -19.28 -5.75
N GLU A 154 -4.49 -19.10 -7.00
CA GLU A 154 -5.86 -19.38 -7.41
C GLU A 154 -6.23 -20.86 -7.20
N LYS A 155 -5.38 -21.78 -7.68
CA LYS A 155 -5.58 -23.23 -7.47
C LYS A 155 -5.55 -23.61 -5.99
N ALA A 156 -4.68 -23.00 -5.21
CA ALA A 156 -4.54 -23.23 -3.77
C ALA A 156 -5.65 -22.57 -2.94
N SER A 157 -6.47 -21.68 -3.53
CA SER A 157 -7.43 -20.82 -2.80
C SER A 157 -6.78 -20.01 -1.67
N MET A 158 -5.55 -19.54 -1.91
CA MET A 158 -4.75 -18.79 -0.95
C MET A 158 -4.57 -17.34 -1.39
N GLY A 159 -4.64 -16.40 -0.44
CA GLY A 159 -4.42 -15.00 -0.71
C GLY A 159 -2.93 -14.70 -0.86
N CYS A 160 -2.55 -14.12 -2.00
CA CYS A 160 -1.21 -13.59 -2.22
C CYS A 160 -1.30 -12.18 -2.81
N LEU A 161 -0.59 -11.23 -2.19
CA LEU A 161 -0.48 -9.86 -2.68
C LEU A 161 0.97 -9.58 -3.05
N VAL A 162 1.26 -9.58 -4.35
CA VAL A 162 2.52 -9.07 -4.88
C VAL A 162 2.34 -7.59 -5.16
N THR A 163 3.17 -6.75 -4.53
CA THR A 163 3.05 -5.29 -4.68
C THR A 163 4.38 -4.68 -5.14
N PRO A 164 4.37 -3.86 -6.21
CA PRO A 164 5.60 -3.24 -6.72
C PRO A 164 6.12 -2.14 -5.77
N THR A 165 5.24 -1.58 -4.93
CA THR A 165 5.58 -0.60 -3.91
C THR A 165 4.73 -0.79 -2.66
N LEU A 166 5.29 -0.47 -1.50
CA LEU A 166 4.56 -0.37 -0.23
C LEU A 166 4.34 1.09 0.19
N SER A 167 4.82 2.06 -0.58
CA SER A 167 4.60 3.47 -0.28
C SER A 167 3.19 3.89 -0.68
N ILE A 168 2.37 4.26 0.31
CA ILE A 168 1.04 4.84 0.07
C ILE A 168 1.17 6.17 -0.69
N GLY A 169 2.17 6.98 -0.37
CA GLY A 169 2.40 8.27 -1.02
C GLY A 169 2.71 8.11 -2.52
N SER A 170 3.56 7.14 -2.88
CA SER A 170 3.85 6.82 -4.29
C SER A 170 2.61 6.34 -5.04
N VAL A 171 1.80 5.47 -4.41
CA VAL A 171 0.54 4.99 -4.98
C VAL A 171 -0.45 6.13 -5.23
N LEU A 172 -0.63 7.04 -4.26
CA LEU A 172 -1.51 8.19 -4.38
C LEU A 172 -1.02 9.18 -5.46
N LEU A 173 0.29 9.41 -5.53
CA LEU A 173 0.90 10.23 -6.57
C LEU A 173 0.63 9.65 -7.96
N GLN A 174 0.81 8.34 -8.15
CA GLN A 174 0.49 7.66 -9.41
C GLN A 174 -0.98 7.78 -9.78
N GLN A 175 -1.90 7.55 -8.83
CA GLN A 175 -3.33 7.69 -9.08
C GLN A 175 -3.71 9.12 -9.49
N ALA A 176 -3.17 10.13 -8.80
CA ALA A 176 -3.41 11.53 -9.14
C ALA A 176 -2.83 11.88 -10.51
N ALA A 177 -1.66 11.34 -10.87
CA ALA A 177 -1.04 11.56 -12.18
C ALA A 177 -1.88 10.97 -13.32
N ILE A 178 -2.42 9.75 -13.15
CA ILE A 178 -3.33 9.13 -14.12
C ILE A 178 -4.62 9.96 -14.26
N GLN A 179 -5.10 10.60 -13.21
CA GLN A 179 -6.28 11.47 -13.34
C GLN A 179 -5.92 12.79 -14.05
N ALA A 180 -4.77 13.38 -13.71
CA ALA A 180 -4.32 14.62 -14.31
C ALA A 180 -3.99 14.48 -15.80
N SER A 181 -3.48 13.33 -16.25
CA SER A 181 -3.14 13.09 -17.66
C SER A 181 -4.30 13.29 -18.63
N PHE A 182 -5.54 13.07 -18.21
CA PHE A 182 -6.72 13.31 -19.05
C PHE A 182 -7.01 14.80 -19.29
N HIS A 183 -6.36 15.70 -18.57
CA HIS A 183 -6.61 17.14 -18.60
C HIS A 183 -5.42 17.97 -19.10
N TYR A 184 -4.22 17.38 -19.15
CA TYR A 184 -2.98 18.09 -19.50
C TYR A 184 -2.29 17.46 -20.71
N ASN A 185 -1.84 18.31 -21.64
CA ASN A 185 -1.16 17.87 -22.85
C ASN A 185 0.36 17.80 -22.71
N ASN A 186 0.92 18.35 -21.63
CA ASN A 186 2.35 18.40 -21.39
C ASN A 186 2.66 17.77 -20.05
N VAL A 187 3.68 16.91 -20.01
CA VAL A 187 4.10 16.22 -18.80
C VAL A 187 5.60 15.92 -18.83
N GLU A 188 6.27 16.18 -17.72
CA GLU A 188 7.63 15.73 -17.47
C GLU A 188 7.75 15.16 -16.05
N ILE A 189 8.59 14.15 -15.88
CA ILE A 189 8.90 13.50 -14.61
C ILE A 189 10.32 13.87 -14.22
N VAL A 190 10.51 14.33 -12.99
CA VAL A 190 11.82 14.61 -12.41
C VAL A 190 12.01 13.73 -11.19
N GLU A 191 13.10 12.97 -11.16
CA GLU A 191 13.47 12.15 -10.02
C GLU A 191 14.85 12.52 -9.46
N SER A 192 15.03 12.30 -8.17
CA SER A 192 16.33 12.41 -7.50
C SER A 192 16.64 11.21 -6.64
N ARG A 193 17.91 10.81 -6.57
CA ARG A 193 18.42 9.74 -5.71
C ARG A 193 19.69 10.21 -4.96
N PRO A 194 19.87 9.80 -3.69
CA PRO A 194 21.10 10.11 -2.94
C PRO A 194 22.32 9.32 -3.42
N ASN A 195 22.10 8.14 -3.97
CA ASN A 195 23.14 7.18 -4.32
C ASN A 195 23.01 6.75 -5.79
N PRO A 196 24.11 6.34 -6.45
CA PRO A 196 24.06 5.75 -7.77
C PRO A 196 23.12 4.54 -7.83
N SER A 197 22.25 4.50 -8.85
CA SER A 197 21.32 3.42 -9.11
C SER A 197 21.06 3.31 -10.61
N ASP A 198 20.39 2.24 -11.04
CA ASP A 198 19.83 2.17 -12.39
C ASP A 198 18.85 3.35 -12.57
N LEU A 199 18.99 4.06 -13.69
CA LEU A 199 18.15 5.21 -14.05
C LEU A 199 17.60 5.02 -15.48
N PRO A 200 16.37 5.48 -15.75
CA PRO A 200 15.40 5.99 -14.79
C PRO A 200 14.97 4.93 -13.77
N SER A 201 14.54 5.33 -12.57
CA SER A 201 14.12 4.34 -11.58
C SER A 201 12.86 3.60 -12.03
N GLN A 202 12.65 2.40 -11.48
CA GLN A 202 11.46 1.59 -11.76
C GLN A 202 10.16 2.34 -11.43
N ASP A 203 10.17 3.19 -10.40
CA ASP A 203 9.02 4.06 -10.07
C ASP A 203 8.73 5.04 -11.22
N ALA A 204 9.76 5.70 -11.76
CA ALA A 204 9.61 6.66 -12.86
C ALA A 204 9.15 5.97 -14.15
N ILE A 205 9.70 4.80 -14.46
CA ILE A 205 9.27 3.96 -15.59
C ILE A 205 7.81 3.55 -15.43
N GLN A 206 7.42 3.07 -14.25
CA GLN A 206 6.05 2.66 -13.96
C GLN A 206 5.08 3.84 -14.07
N ILE A 207 5.44 5.01 -13.55
CA ILE A 207 4.63 6.23 -13.68
C ILE A 207 4.44 6.59 -15.15
N ALA A 208 5.52 6.64 -15.94
CA ALA A 208 5.45 6.97 -17.37
C ALA A 208 4.56 5.98 -18.13
N ASN A 209 4.74 4.68 -17.90
CA ASN A 209 3.90 3.65 -18.51
C ASN A 209 2.43 3.76 -18.11
N ASN A 210 2.13 4.10 -16.84
CA ASN A 210 0.76 4.24 -16.36
C ASN A 210 -0.02 5.41 -16.99
N ILE A 211 0.68 6.42 -17.49
CA ILE A 211 0.07 7.58 -18.15
C ILE A 211 0.19 7.53 -19.69
N THR A 212 0.79 6.46 -20.22
CA THR A 212 0.88 6.13 -21.66
C THR A 212 -0.33 5.27 -22.08
N ASP A 213 -0.62 5.22 -23.38
CA ASP A 213 -1.74 4.50 -24.02
C ASP A 213 -3.13 4.96 -23.58
N LEU A 214 -3.23 6.20 -23.09
CA LEU A 214 -4.48 6.82 -22.66
C LEU A 214 -5.17 7.64 -23.77
N GLY A 215 -4.68 7.52 -25.01
CA GLY A 215 -5.23 8.21 -26.19
C GLY A 215 -4.71 9.63 -26.38
N GLN A 216 -3.54 9.94 -25.81
CA GLN A 216 -2.96 11.28 -25.74
C GLN A 216 -1.46 11.20 -25.98
N ILE A 217 -0.91 12.03 -26.87
CA ILE A 217 0.54 12.21 -27.04
C ILE A 217 0.94 13.48 -26.31
N TYR A 218 1.94 13.40 -25.44
CA TYR A 218 2.43 14.53 -24.65
C TYR A 218 3.48 15.35 -25.39
N ASN A 219 3.63 16.60 -24.97
CA ASN A 219 4.74 17.48 -25.36
C ASN A 219 4.86 17.69 -26.89
N ARG A 220 3.74 17.67 -27.63
CA ARG A 220 3.70 17.74 -29.11
C ARG A 220 4.35 18.98 -29.71
N GLU A 221 4.34 20.09 -28.98
CA GLU A 221 4.88 21.38 -29.43
C GLU A 221 6.40 21.48 -29.20
N ASP A 222 7.02 20.47 -28.61
CA ASP A 222 8.44 20.42 -28.35
C ASP A 222 9.24 20.20 -29.65
N MET A 223 9.89 21.26 -30.13
CA MET A 223 10.58 21.29 -31.41
C MET A 223 11.96 20.62 -31.41
N ASP A 224 12.56 20.35 -30.23
CA ASP A 224 13.91 19.79 -30.10
C ASP A 224 13.86 18.47 -29.32
N SER A 225 13.14 17.49 -29.87
CA SER A 225 12.90 16.21 -29.21
C SER A 225 14.16 15.36 -29.05
N ASP A 226 15.17 15.55 -29.88
CA ASP A 226 16.32 14.63 -29.95
C ASP A 226 17.49 15.09 -29.08
N ASN A 227 17.39 16.25 -28.45
CA ASN A 227 18.43 16.78 -27.58
C ASN A 227 18.57 15.96 -26.29
N PRO A 228 19.74 15.36 -26.01
CA PRO A 228 19.94 14.53 -24.81
C PRO A 228 19.72 15.30 -23.49
N ALA A 229 19.87 16.62 -23.49
CA ALA A 229 19.62 17.44 -22.30
C ALA A 229 18.13 17.47 -21.89
N ARG A 230 17.21 17.06 -22.78
CA ARG A 230 15.75 17.00 -22.52
C ARG A 230 15.30 15.74 -21.78
N GLY A 231 16.23 14.92 -21.31
CA GLY A 231 15.89 13.71 -20.57
C GLY A 231 15.43 12.57 -21.48
N GLN A 232 15.28 11.39 -20.89
CA GLN A 232 14.91 10.18 -21.61
C GLN A 232 13.41 10.16 -21.89
N ILE A 233 13.03 9.75 -23.11
CA ILE A 233 11.64 9.47 -23.44
C ILE A 233 11.29 8.07 -22.94
N LEU A 234 10.23 7.96 -22.14
CA LEU A 234 9.62 6.71 -21.72
C LEU A 234 8.18 6.64 -22.21
N GLY A 235 7.73 5.42 -22.50
CA GLY A 235 6.43 5.19 -23.14
C GLY A 235 6.41 5.61 -24.62
N GLU A 236 5.35 5.22 -25.32
CA GLU A 236 5.15 5.55 -26.74
C GLU A 236 4.59 6.97 -26.92
N ASP A 237 4.00 7.56 -25.87
CA ASP A 237 3.30 8.85 -25.90
C ASP A 237 4.19 10.07 -25.60
N GLY A 238 5.51 9.90 -25.46
CA GLY A 238 6.45 11.04 -25.36
C GLY A 238 6.66 11.61 -23.95
N VAL A 239 6.44 10.83 -22.89
CA VAL A 239 6.71 11.26 -21.51
C VAL A 239 8.20 11.39 -21.28
N ARG A 240 8.65 12.54 -20.79
CA ARG A 240 10.07 12.78 -20.46
C ARG A 240 10.39 12.45 -19.01
N VAL A 241 11.56 11.88 -18.79
CA VAL A 241 12.12 11.65 -17.47
C VAL A 241 13.52 12.22 -17.33
N HIS A 242 13.71 12.99 -16.26
CA HIS A 242 14.97 13.58 -15.86
C HIS A 242 15.39 12.98 -14.52
N SER A 243 16.62 12.48 -14.45
CA SER A 243 17.13 11.80 -13.26
C SER A 243 18.36 12.51 -12.70
N MET A 244 18.33 12.78 -11.40
CA MET A 244 19.43 13.42 -10.68
C MET A 244 20.02 12.47 -9.63
N VAL A 245 21.35 12.41 -9.55
CA VAL A 245 22.05 11.66 -8.48
C VAL A 245 23.01 12.61 -7.78
N LEU A 246 22.65 12.98 -6.55
CA LEU A 246 23.40 13.92 -5.74
C LEU A 246 23.38 13.45 -4.28
N PRO A 247 24.55 13.23 -3.66
CA PRO A 247 24.62 12.92 -2.23
C PRO A 247 23.86 13.96 -1.39
N GLY A 248 23.04 13.48 -0.46
CA GLY A 248 22.23 14.32 0.43
C GLY A 248 20.81 14.65 -0.08
N LEU A 249 20.48 14.33 -1.34
CA LEU A 249 19.09 14.44 -1.80
C LEU A 249 18.22 13.32 -1.23
N ALA A 250 16.95 13.63 -1.00
CA ALA A 250 15.94 12.61 -0.78
C ALA A 250 15.70 11.79 -2.05
N SER A 251 15.20 10.56 -1.88
CA SER A 251 14.63 9.80 -2.99
C SER A 251 13.29 10.42 -3.35
N SER A 252 13.27 11.26 -4.38
CA SER A 252 12.11 12.09 -4.71
C SER A 252 11.64 11.82 -6.12
N THR A 253 10.33 11.94 -6.32
CA THR A 253 9.69 11.88 -7.63
C THR A 253 8.69 13.01 -7.73
N SER A 254 8.84 13.83 -8.76
CA SER A 254 7.92 14.92 -9.09
C SER A 254 7.38 14.72 -10.49
N ILE A 255 6.10 14.96 -10.68
CA ILE A 255 5.43 14.94 -11.99
C ILE A 255 4.88 16.34 -12.22
N HIS A 256 5.30 16.95 -13.31
CA HIS A 256 4.93 18.30 -13.68
C HIS A 256 4.02 18.23 -14.90
N PHE A 257 2.77 18.61 -14.71
CA PHE A 257 1.82 18.85 -15.79
C PHE A 257 1.71 20.35 -16.05
N SER A 258 1.51 20.75 -17.30
CA SER A 258 1.32 22.16 -17.65
C SER A 258 0.25 22.37 -18.72
N GLY A 259 -0.43 23.51 -18.60
CA GLY A 259 -1.42 24.00 -19.54
C GLY A 259 -1.37 25.53 -19.64
N PRO A 260 -2.17 26.15 -20.52
CA PRO A 260 -2.17 27.59 -20.69
C PRO A 260 -2.46 28.33 -19.37
N GLY A 261 -1.45 29.01 -18.83
CA GLY A 261 -1.56 29.82 -17.61
C GLY A 261 -1.48 29.06 -16.28
N GLU A 262 -1.18 27.75 -16.29
CA GLU A 262 -1.07 26.96 -15.06
C GLU A 262 -0.04 25.83 -15.12
N ILE A 263 0.44 25.45 -13.94
CA ILE A 263 1.32 24.31 -13.71
C ILE A 263 0.75 23.52 -12.54
N TYR A 264 0.56 22.22 -12.75
CA TYR A 264 0.16 21.29 -11.70
C TYR A 264 1.32 20.35 -11.38
N THR A 265 1.77 20.34 -10.12
CA THR A 265 2.90 19.52 -9.68
C THR A 265 2.46 18.54 -8.59
N LEU A 266 2.76 17.27 -8.81
CA LEU A 266 2.67 16.21 -7.83
C LEU A 266 4.08 15.86 -7.37
N ARG A 267 4.30 15.74 -6.06
CA ARG A 267 5.63 15.41 -5.51
C ARG A 267 5.54 14.45 -4.34
N HIS A 268 6.44 13.48 -4.32
CA HIS A 268 6.62 12.53 -3.23
C HIS A 268 8.10 12.41 -2.89
N ASP A 269 8.44 12.62 -1.62
CA ASP A 269 9.80 12.55 -1.10
C ASP A 269 9.89 11.39 -0.08
N VAL A 270 10.83 10.48 -0.30
CA VAL A 270 11.13 9.37 0.62
C VAL A 270 12.34 9.74 1.47
N THR A 271 12.11 9.89 2.78
CA THR A 271 13.13 10.24 3.76
C THR A 271 13.78 9.01 4.40
N ASN A 272 13.02 7.94 4.62
CA ASN A 272 13.51 6.66 5.13
C ASN A 272 12.52 5.52 4.82
N VAL A 273 12.94 4.28 5.10
CA VAL A 273 12.15 3.06 4.85
C VAL A 273 10.84 2.96 5.65
N GLN A 274 10.67 3.74 6.74
CA GLN A 274 9.46 3.72 7.56
C GLN A 274 8.22 4.17 6.78
N CYS A 275 8.38 4.93 5.70
CA CYS A 275 7.27 5.34 4.82
C CYS A 275 6.53 4.15 4.18
N LEU A 276 7.15 2.97 4.12
CA LEU A 276 6.56 1.74 3.57
C LEU A 276 5.66 1.02 4.57
N MET A 277 5.84 1.27 5.88
CA MET A 277 5.18 0.51 6.94
C MET A 277 3.66 0.68 6.95
N PRO A 278 3.08 1.89 6.77
CA PRO A 278 1.63 2.02 6.67
C PRO A 278 1.03 1.19 5.53
N GLY A 279 1.71 1.12 4.38
CA GLY A 279 1.28 0.31 3.25
C GLY A 279 1.43 -1.18 3.51
N LEU A 280 2.49 -1.61 4.20
CA LEU A 280 2.66 -2.99 4.65
C LEU A 280 1.52 -3.44 5.58
N ILE A 281 1.21 -2.66 6.62
CA ILE A 281 0.12 -2.97 7.55
C ILE A 281 -1.22 -3.01 6.81
N LEU A 282 -1.44 -2.13 5.85
CA LEU A 282 -2.63 -2.16 4.99
C LEU A 282 -2.68 -3.42 4.12
N ALA A 283 -1.55 -3.81 3.52
CA ALA A 283 -1.42 -5.01 2.71
C ALA A 283 -1.74 -6.29 3.51
N ILE A 284 -1.16 -6.44 4.71
CA ILE A 284 -1.43 -7.57 5.62
C ILE A 284 -2.93 -7.65 5.96
N ARG A 285 -3.57 -6.51 6.26
CA ARG A 285 -5.02 -6.49 6.56
C ARG A 285 -5.88 -6.86 5.35
N LYS A 286 -5.46 -6.47 4.14
CA LYS A 286 -6.21 -6.72 2.90
C LYS A 286 -6.05 -8.17 2.43
N VAL A 287 -4.85 -8.74 2.49
CA VAL A 287 -4.60 -10.07 1.91
C VAL A 287 -5.47 -11.16 2.54
N ILE A 288 -5.76 -11.05 3.84
CA ILE A 288 -6.65 -11.99 4.56
C ILE A 288 -8.08 -12.00 4.01
N ARG A 289 -8.52 -10.88 3.43
CA ARG A 289 -9.86 -10.75 2.84
C ARG A 289 -9.92 -11.21 1.39
N LEU A 290 -8.77 -11.47 0.75
CA LEU A 290 -8.70 -11.98 -0.62
C LEU A 290 -8.99 -13.48 -0.64
N LYS A 291 -10.25 -13.87 -0.39
CA LYS A 291 -10.68 -15.27 -0.55
C LYS A 291 -11.29 -15.60 -1.91
N MET A 292 -11.64 -14.62 -2.77
CA MET A 292 -12.38 -14.89 -4.02
C MET A 292 -12.15 -13.94 -5.21
N LEU A 293 -10.99 -13.30 -5.38
CA LEU A 293 -10.72 -12.54 -6.61
C LEU A 293 -9.24 -12.69 -7.04
N PRO A 294 -8.93 -13.51 -8.06
CA PRO A 294 -7.61 -13.58 -8.64
C PRO A 294 -7.48 -12.38 -9.59
N LYS A 295 -6.79 -11.34 -9.13
CA LYS A 295 -6.13 -10.35 -9.97
C LYS A 295 -5.09 -9.69 -9.09
N ILE A 296 -3.83 -9.73 -9.53
CA ILE A 296 -2.71 -9.02 -8.93
C ILE A 296 -3.17 -7.59 -8.64
N HIS A 297 -3.41 -7.29 -7.37
CA HIS A 297 -3.89 -5.99 -6.96
C HIS A 297 -2.66 -5.12 -6.69
N ASN A 298 -2.35 -4.24 -7.62
CA ASN A 298 -1.59 -3.04 -7.27
C ASN A 298 -2.38 -2.34 -6.13
N LEU A 299 -1.73 -1.86 -5.06
CA LEU A 299 -2.42 -1.18 -3.95
C LEU A 299 -3.31 -0.02 -4.46
N ALA A 300 -2.93 0.57 -5.61
CA ALA A 300 -3.67 1.56 -6.39
C ALA A 300 -5.04 1.05 -6.94
N ALA A 301 -5.18 -0.23 -7.27
CA ALA A 301 -6.39 -0.77 -7.89
C ALA A 301 -7.54 -1.02 -6.88
N SER A 302 -7.31 -0.77 -5.59
CA SER A 302 -8.30 -1.03 -4.54
C SER A 302 -9.33 0.08 -4.34
N SER A 303 -9.15 1.25 -4.98
CA SER A 303 -10.23 2.21 -5.20
C SER A 303 -11.04 1.76 -6.41
N ARG A 304 -12.05 0.93 -6.16
CA ARG A 304 -13.12 0.64 -7.12
C ARG A 304 -13.90 1.93 -7.40
N TRP A 305 -13.33 2.81 -8.23
CA TRP A 305 -14.05 3.82 -8.97
C TRP A 305 -14.37 3.19 -10.32
N LYS A 306 -15.65 2.86 -10.55
CA LYS A 306 -16.15 2.69 -11.91
C LYS A 306 -16.30 4.12 -12.47
N PRO A 307 -15.52 4.55 -13.47
CA PRO A 307 -16.01 5.61 -14.33
C PRO A 307 -17.24 5.05 -15.04
N ASN A 308 -18.24 5.91 -15.22
CA ASN A 308 -19.49 5.57 -15.85
C ASN A 308 -19.30 4.74 -17.12
N THR A 309 -20.22 3.79 -17.29
CA THR A 309 -20.58 3.14 -18.54
C THR A 309 -20.44 4.08 -19.74
N CYS A 310 -19.33 3.98 -20.48
CA CYS A 310 -19.34 4.23 -21.90
C CYS A 310 -19.64 2.89 -22.57
N GLN A 311 -20.93 2.61 -22.76
CA GLN A 311 -21.36 1.63 -23.75
C GLN A 311 -20.81 2.06 -25.10
N GLN A 312 -19.84 1.31 -25.61
CA GLN A 312 -19.63 1.19 -27.04
C GLN A 312 -20.96 0.72 -27.66
N TYR A 313 -21.73 1.66 -28.23
CA TYR A 313 -22.65 1.30 -29.29
C TYR A 313 -21.84 1.24 -30.58
N SER A 314 -21.43 0.02 -30.94
CA SER A 314 -21.18 -0.32 -32.32
C SER A 314 -22.54 -0.30 -33.04
N GLY A 315 -22.69 0.60 -34.00
CA GLY A 315 -23.94 0.77 -34.74
C GLY A 315 -23.69 1.50 -36.04
N LYS A 316 -23.63 0.73 -37.13
CA LYS A 316 -23.51 1.17 -38.52
C LYS A 316 -24.66 2.10 -38.96
N GLN A 317 -24.28 3.14 -39.73
CA GLN A 317 -24.98 3.79 -40.85
C GLN A 317 -26.20 4.71 -40.59
N PRO A 318 -26.62 5.56 -41.57
CA PRO A 318 -25.84 6.43 -42.47
C PRO A 318 -26.42 7.88 -42.49
N TRP A 319 -25.85 8.72 -43.38
CA TRP A 319 -26.18 10.09 -43.84
C TRP A 319 -25.11 11.12 -43.50
#